data_AF-A0A531KMQ3-F1
#
_entry.id   AF-A0A531KMQ3-F1
#
_cell.length_a   1.000
_cell.length_b   1.000
_cell.length_c   1.000
_cell.angle_alpha   90.00
_cell.angle_beta   90.00
_cell.angle_gamma   90.00
#
_symmetry.space_group_name_H-M   'P 1'
#
loop_
_entity.id
_entity.type
_entity.pdbx_description
1 polymer ?
#
loop_
_entity_poly.entity_id
_entity_poly.type
_entity_poly.pdbx_seq_one_letter_code
_entity_poly.pdbx_strand_id
1 'polypeptide(L)'
;MPKLWNETIDAHRRAVREATLDATAALVAEQGLLSVTMAKIAEETGIGRATLYKYFPDVKAILVAWHERQVTGHLEHLITIRDQVGDAGERLKAVLEAYAFISHKHHGTKLAARLHRGEHLVKAQHQLHHLIRDLLAEGAATGDLRD
;
A
#
# COMPACT_ATOMS: atom_id res chain seq x y z
N MET A 1 -34.53 6.14 -4.36
CA MET A 1 -33.60 6.76 -5.34
C MET A 1 -33.12 5.71 -6.33
N PRO A 2 -32.88 6.03 -7.61
CA PRO A 2 -32.55 5.04 -8.64
C PRO A 2 -31.13 4.48 -8.45
N LYS A 3 -30.93 3.17 -8.67
CA LYS A 3 -29.64 2.46 -8.44
C LYS A 3 -28.43 3.08 -9.16
N LEU A 4 -28.62 3.56 -10.39
CA LEU A 4 -27.58 4.19 -11.21
C LEU A 4 -26.99 5.47 -10.59
N TRP A 5 -27.79 6.22 -9.82
CA TRP A 5 -27.33 7.43 -9.14
C TRP A 5 -26.42 7.10 -7.96
N ASN A 6 -26.72 6.03 -7.22
CA ASN A 6 -25.88 5.57 -6.11
C ASN A 6 -24.52 5.07 -6.61
N GLU A 7 -24.50 4.31 -7.71
CA GLU A 7 -23.26 3.83 -8.34
C GLU A 7 -22.37 4.99 -8.80
N THR A 8 -22.97 6.05 -9.35
CA THR A 8 -22.25 7.24 -9.81
C THR A 8 -21.70 8.07 -8.65
N ILE A 9 -22.47 8.20 -7.56
CA ILE A 9 -22.02 8.88 -6.33
C ILE A 9 -20.89 8.10 -5.65
N ASP A 10 -21.00 6.78 -5.56
CA ASP A 10 -19.95 5.95 -4.95
C ASP A 10 -18.69 5.91 -5.82
N ALA A 11 -18.85 5.89 -7.15
CA ALA A 11 -17.72 6.04 -8.08
C ALA A 11 -17.02 7.40 -7.90
N HIS A 12 -17.79 8.48 -7.81
CA HIS A 12 -17.25 9.81 -7.55
C HIS A 12 -16.51 9.88 -6.21
N ARG A 13 -17.09 9.32 -5.14
CA ARG A 13 -16.46 9.26 -3.81
C ARG A 13 -15.14 8.49 -3.84
N ARG A 14 -15.10 7.35 -4.54
CA ARG A 14 -13.86 6.58 -4.74
C ARG A 14 -12.83 7.40 -5.51
N ALA A 15 -13.22 8.08 -6.59
CA ALA A 15 -12.31 8.90 -7.38
C ALA A 15 -11.67 10.03 -6.56
N VAL A 16 -12.46 10.75 -5.76
CA VAL A 16 -11.92 11.81 -4.87
C VAL A 16 -10.97 11.22 -3.83
N ARG A 17 -11.32 10.06 -3.27
CA ARG A 17 -10.45 9.38 -2.30
C ARG A 17 -9.12 8.99 -2.94
N GLU A 18 -9.13 8.35 -4.11
CA GLU A 18 -7.89 7.96 -4.80
C GLU A 18 -7.03 9.16 -5.20
N ALA A 19 -7.63 10.22 -5.76
CA ALA A 19 -6.90 11.45 -6.08
C ALA A 19 -6.22 12.07 -4.85
N THR A 20 -6.90 12.03 -3.69
CA THR A 20 -6.33 12.48 -2.41
C THR A 20 -5.10 11.65 -2.00
N LEU A 21 -5.17 10.33 -2.17
CA LEU A 21 -4.07 9.43 -1.83
C LEU A 21 -2.91 9.56 -2.82
N ASP A 22 -3.18 9.84 -4.10
CA ASP A 22 -2.16 10.09 -5.12
C ASP A 22 -1.40 11.40 -4.86
N ALA A 23 -2.11 12.49 -4.60
CA ALA A 23 -1.51 13.76 -4.20
C ALA A 23 -0.67 13.63 -2.92
N THR A 24 -1.17 12.85 -1.95
CA THR A 24 -0.41 12.54 -0.74
C THR A 24 0.89 11.81 -1.06
N ALA A 25 0.85 10.83 -1.97
CA ALA A 25 2.05 10.10 -2.38
C ALA A 25 3.09 11.03 -3.04
N ALA A 26 2.64 11.93 -3.92
CA ALA A 26 3.50 12.92 -4.57
C ALA A 26 4.17 13.84 -3.54
N LEU A 27 3.38 14.44 -2.64
CA LEU A 27 3.89 15.33 -1.59
C LEU A 27 4.89 14.62 -0.67
N VAL A 28 4.64 13.37 -0.30
CA VAL A 28 5.59 12.60 0.53
C VAL A 28 6.89 12.33 -0.24
N ALA A 29 6.80 11.99 -1.52
CA ALA A 29 7.97 11.69 -2.35
C ALA A 29 8.85 12.93 -2.58
N GLU A 30 8.24 14.09 -2.78
CA GLU A 30 8.95 15.34 -3.10
C GLU A 30 9.45 16.08 -1.87
N GLN A 31 8.62 16.16 -0.82
CA GLN A 31 8.83 17.09 0.30
C GLN A 31 8.95 16.36 1.66
N GLY A 32 8.78 15.04 1.67
CA GLY A 32 8.85 14.22 2.89
C GLY A 32 7.56 14.26 3.72
N LEU A 33 7.41 13.27 4.60
CA LEU A 33 6.17 12.99 5.33
C LEU A 33 5.67 14.16 6.20
N LEU A 34 6.58 14.88 6.86
CA LEU A 34 6.24 15.97 7.79
C LEU A 34 5.69 17.21 7.07
N SER A 35 5.90 17.31 5.76
CA SER A 35 5.48 18.46 4.97
C SER A 35 4.01 18.40 4.56
N VAL A 36 3.37 17.23 4.69
CA VAL A 36 2.00 16.96 4.23
C VAL A 36 1.00 17.62 5.16
N THR A 37 0.08 18.40 4.58
CA THR A 37 -1.00 19.07 5.32
C THR A 37 -2.30 19.03 4.53
N MET A 38 -3.45 19.21 5.21
CA MET A 38 -4.75 19.32 4.55
C MET A 38 -4.78 20.42 3.48
N ALA A 39 -4.06 21.52 3.69
CA ALA A 39 -4.02 22.63 2.74
C ALA A 39 -3.27 22.25 1.46
N LYS A 40 -2.07 21.67 1.58
CA LYS A 40 -1.28 21.23 0.42
C LYS A 40 -1.97 20.13 -0.38
N ILE A 41 -2.60 19.17 0.31
CA ILE A 41 -3.34 18.10 -0.38
C ILE A 41 -4.52 18.68 -1.16
N ALA A 42 -5.27 19.63 -0.56
CA ALA A 42 -6.37 20.31 -1.24
C ALA A 42 -5.90 21.11 -2.47
N GLU A 43 -4.75 21.78 -2.36
CA GLU A 43 -4.10 22.50 -3.46
C GLU A 43 -3.70 21.55 -4.59
N GLU A 44 -2.96 20.49 -4.28
CA GLU A 44 -2.46 19.50 -5.25
C GLU A 44 -3.59 18.75 -5.98
N THR A 45 -4.67 18.43 -5.27
CA THR A 45 -5.84 17.76 -5.86
C THR A 45 -6.81 18.69 -6.55
N GLY A 46 -6.67 20.01 -6.38
CA GLY A 46 -7.63 21.01 -6.85
C GLY A 46 -9.00 20.95 -6.16
N ILE A 47 -9.14 20.23 -5.04
CA ILE A 47 -10.41 20.14 -4.30
C ILE A 47 -10.45 21.15 -3.16
N GLY A 48 -11.62 21.73 -2.90
CA GLY A 48 -11.79 22.61 -1.75
C GLY A 48 -11.56 21.88 -0.42
N ARG A 49 -10.86 22.51 0.54
CA ARG A 49 -10.62 21.96 1.89
C ARG A 49 -11.88 21.42 2.57
N ALA A 50 -13.00 22.14 2.46
CA ALA A 50 -14.28 21.72 3.05
C ALA A 50 -14.78 20.39 2.45
N THR A 51 -14.52 20.15 1.17
CA THR A 51 -14.81 18.86 0.52
C THR A 51 -13.86 17.78 1.04
N LEU A 52 -12.55 18.07 1.14
CA LEU A 52 -11.58 17.12 1.66
C LEU A 52 -11.92 16.67 3.10
N TYR A 53 -12.35 17.58 3.98
CA TYR A 53 -12.82 17.27 5.34
C TYR A 53 -14.04 16.33 5.38
N LYS A 54 -14.84 16.23 4.31
CA LYS A 54 -15.95 15.26 4.23
C LYS A 54 -15.47 13.83 4.01
N TYR A 55 -14.28 13.65 3.43
CA TYR A 55 -13.70 12.34 3.13
C TYR A 55 -12.71 11.90 4.21
N PHE A 56 -11.94 12.83 4.74
CA PHE A 56 -10.94 12.58 5.76
C PHE A 56 -11.03 13.61 6.88
N PRO A 57 -11.16 13.17 8.14
CA PRO A 57 -11.32 14.10 9.27
C PRO A 57 -10.06 14.94 9.52
N ASP A 58 -8.87 14.41 9.21
CA ASP A 58 -7.60 15.08 9.37
C ASP A 58 -6.52 14.50 8.44
N VAL A 59 -5.34 15.15 8.41
CA VAL A 59 -4.20 14.70 7.61
C VAL A 59 -3.66 13.34 8.06
N LYS A 60 -3.81 13.00 9.35
CA LYS A 60 -3.33 11.72 9.88
C LYS A 60 -4.14 10.56 9.29
N ALA A 61 -5.46 10.70 9.17
CA ALA A 61 -6.33 9.73 8.51
C ALA A 61 -5.95 9.53 7.04
N ILE A 62 -5.57 10.59 6.33
CA ILE A 62 -5.07 10.50 4.93
C ILE A 62 -3.76 9.72 4.88
N LEU A 63 -2.80 10.05 5.74
CA LEU A 63 -1.51 9.38 5.81
C LEU A 63 -1.64 7.89 6.14
N VAL A 64 -2.61 7.53 7.00
CA VAL A 64 -2.94 6.12 7.30
C VAL A 64 -3.49 5.42 6.06
N ALA A 65 -4.53 5.97 5.44
CA ALA A 65 -5.14 5.37 4.27
C ALA A 65 -4.15 5.25 3.10
N TRP A 66 -3.27 6.24 2.94
CA TRP A 66 -2.17 6.21 1.97
C TRP A 66 -1.18 5.09 2.30
N HIS A 67 -0.77 4.96 3.56
CA HIS A 67 0.14 3.90 3.99
C HIS A 67 -0.46 2.51 3.81
N GLU A 68 -1.73 2.32 4.15
CA GLU A 68 -2.45 1.07 3.91
C GLU A 68 -2.46 0.71 2.42
N ARG A 69 -2.77 1.67 1.55
CA ARG A 69 -2.73 1.49 0.09
C ARG A 69 -1.33 1.09 -0.40
N GLN A 70 -0.28 1.72 0.13
CA GLN A 70 1.11 1.38 -0.22
C GLN A 70 1.46 -0.05 0.20
N VAL A 71 1.12 -0.45 1.43
CA VAL A 71 1.39 -1.82 1.91
C VAL A 71 0.64 -2.86 1.08
N THR A 72 -0.61 -2.61 0.73
CA THR A 72 -1.39 -3.50 -0.15
C THR A 72 -0.73 -3.63 -1.53
N GLY A 73 -0.37 -2.51 -2.17
CA GLY A 73 0.29 -2.55 -3.48
C GLY A 73 1.65 -3.25 -3.45
N HIS A 74 2.42 -3.12 -2.38
CA HIS A 74 3.67 -3.88 -2.19
C HIS A 74 3.40 -5.38 -2.11
N LEU A 75 2.39 -5.80 -1.35
CA LEU A 75 2.05 -7.22 -1.24
C LEU A 75 1.56 -7.80 -2.57
N GLU A 76 0.72 -7.07 -3.30
CA GLU A 76 0.25 -7.46 -4.64
C GLU A 76 1.41 -7.61 -5.63
N HIS A 77 2.40 -6.72 -5.55
CA HIS A 77 3.62 -6.83 -6.35
C HIS A 77 4.41 -8.10 -6.01
N LEU A 78 4.58 -8.42 -4.73
CA LEU A 78 5.27 -9.65 -4.29
C LEU A 78 4.52 -10.91 -4.73
N ILE A 79 3.18 -10.91 -4.67
CA ILE A 79 2.35 -12.01 -5.18
C ILE A 79 2.57 -12.19 -6.69
N THR A 80 2.56 -11.08 -7.44
CA THR A 80 2.81 -11.10 -8.89
C THR A 80 4.17 -11.72 -9.21
N ILE A 81 5.22 -11.42 -8.45
CA ILE A 81 6.56 -12.02 -8.61
C ILE A 81 6.52 -13.51 -8.28
N ARG A 82 5.84 -13.91 -7.20
CA ARG A 82 5.67 -15.32 -6.81
C ARG A 82 4.96 -16.15 -7.88
N ASP A 83 4.04 -15.54 -8.62
CA ASP A 83 3.27 -16.21 -9.68
C ASP A 83 3.97 -16.22 -11.06
N GLN A 84 5.21 -15.70 -11.15
CA GLN A 84 6.01 -15.78 -12.38
C GLN A 84 6.44 -17.21 -12.68
N VAL A 85 6.75 -17.48 -13.95
CA VAL A 85 7.30 -18.78 -14.37
C VAL A 85 8.75 -18.90 -13.89
N GLY A 86 9.10 -20.06 -13.31
CA GLY A 86 10.44 -20.37 -12.83
C GLY A 86 10.41 -21.44 -11.75
N ASP A 87 11.58 -21.92 -11.35
CA ASP A 87 11.67 -22.84 -10.21
C ASP A 87 11.34 -22.10 -8.89
N ALA A 88 11.09 -22.87 -7.82
CA ALA A 88 10.67 -22.27 -6.55
C ALA A 88 11.79 -21.44 -5.89
N GLY A 89 13.05 -21.80 -6.12
CA GLY A 89 14.22 -21.08 -5.63
C GLY A 89 14.41 -19.72 -6.31
N GLU A 90 14.25 -19.67 -7.64
CA GLU A 90 14.28 -18.45 -8.46
C GLU A 90 13.19 -17.48 -8.02
N ARG A 91 11.95 -17.97 -7.88
CA ARG A 91 10.82 -17.16 -7.39
C ARG A 91 11.04 -16.65 -5.97
N LEU A 92 11.51 -17.50 -5.06
CA LEU A 92 11.82 -17.11 -3.69
C LEU A 92 12.88 -16.01 -3.64
N LYS A 93 13.96 -16.15 -4.42
CA LYS A 93 15.01 -15.15 -4.53
C LYS A 93 14.44 -13.81 -5.03
N ALA A 94 13.65 -13.82 -6.11
CA ALA A 94 13.06 -12.62 -6.67
C ALA A 94 12.12 -11.91 -5.68
N VAL A 95 11.30 -12.66 -4.94
CA VAL A 95 10.43 -12.14 -3.88
C VAL A 95 11.26 -11.48 -2.76
N LEU A 96 12.32 -12.15 -2.29
CA LEU A 96 13.18 -11.62 -1.23
C LEU A 96 13.93 -10.35 -1.65
N GLU A 97 14.42 -10.30 -2.89
CA GLU A 97 15.07 -9.11 -3.46
C GLU A 97 14.08 -7.93 -3.55
N ALA A 98 12.87 -8.17 -4.06
CA ALA A 98 11.83 -7.15 -4.13
C ALA A 98 11.41 -6.67 -2.73
N TYR A 99 11.24 -7.59 -1.77
CA TYR A 99 10.91 -7.26 -0.39
C TYR A 99 12.02 -6.42 0.27
N ALA A 100 13.29 -6.77 0.04
CA ALA A 100 14.43 -6.02 0.54
C ALA A 100 14.47 -4.60 -0.04
N PHE A 101 14.22 -4.44 -1.35
CA PHE A 101 14.15 -3.14 -2.01
C PHE A 101 13.03 -2.26 -1.45
N ILE A 102 11.82 -2.81 -1.30
CA ILE A 102 10.68 -2.13 -0.68
C ILE A 102 11.03 -1.71 0.75
N SER A 103 11.53 -2.66 1.56
CA SER A 103 11.88 -2.39 2.95
C SER A 103 12.92 -1.28 3.09
N HIS A 104 13.93 -1.26 2.21
CA HIS A 104 14.98 -0.23 2.22
C HIS A 104 14.44 1.16 1.87
N LYS A 105 13.62 1.29 0.81
CA LYS A 105 13.03 2.58 0.43
C LYS A 105 12.07 3.13 1.47
N HIS A 106 11.36 2.27 2.19
CA HIS A 106 10.33 2.67 3.16
C HIS A 106 10.84 2.81 4.60
N HIS A 107 12.14 2.74 4.87
CA HIS A 107 12.67 3.01 6.22
C HIS A 107 12.33 4.43 6.73
N GLY A 108 12.08 5.39 5.84
CA GLY A 108 11.64 6.76 6.18
C GLY A 108 10.17 6.90 6.60
N THR A 109 9.30 5.95 6.26
CA THR A 109 7.86 5.98 6.62
C THR A 109 7.56 5.31 7.97
N LYS A 110 8.59 4.86 8.71
CA LYS A 110 8.45 4.28 10.06
C LYS A 110 7.71 5.19 11.06
N LEU A 111 7.65 6.50 10.81
CA LEU A 111 6.84 7.43 11.60
C LEU A 111 5.33 7.19 11.41
N ALA A 112 4.87 6.89 10.19
CA ALA A 112 3.48 6.49 9.91
C ALA A 112 3.15 5.10 10.49
N ALA A 113 4.08 4.14 10.38
CA ALA A 113 3.94 2.81 10.97
C ALA A 113 3.93 2.83 12.51
N ARG A 114 4.61 3.79 13.15
CA ARG A 114 4.54 4.00 14.61
C ARG A 114 3.22 4.65 15.04
N LEU A 115 2.58 5.42 14.16
CA LEU A 115 1.30 6.06 14.48
C LEU A 115 0.15 5.05 14.45
N HIS A 116 0.28 3.92 13.74
CA HIS A 116 -0.75 2.87 13.69
C HIS A 116 -0.17 1.46 13.54
N ARG A 117 -0.31 0.67 14.61
CA ARG A 117 -0.23 -0.80 14.59
C ARG A 117 -1.63 -1.37 14.31
N GLY A 118 -2.18 -1.05 13.13
CA GLY A 118 -3.54 -1.44 12.76
C GLY A 118 -3.65 -2.92 12.36
N GLU A 119 -4.86 -3.48 12.46
CA GLU A 119 -5.19 -4.85 12.01
C GLU A 119 -4.75 -5.12 10.56
N HIS A 120 -4.77 -4.10 9.69
CA HIS A 120 -4.34 -4.19 8.31
C HIS A 120 -2.87 -4.58 8.15
N LEU A 121 -1.96 -4.03 8.97
CA LEU A 121 -0.53 -4.38 8.92
C LEU A 121 -0.30 -5.81 9.39
N VAL A 122 -1.06 -6.24 10.40
CA VAL A 122 -1.02 -7.63 10.89
C VAL A 122 -1.47 -8.58 9.78
N LYS A 123 -2.55 -8.25 9.06
CA LYS A 123 -3.01 -9.03 7.91
C LYS A 123 -1.96 -9.10 6.79
N ALA A 124 -1.37 -7.97 6.41
CA ALA A 124 -0.33 -7.92 5.39
C ALA A 124 0.92 -8.74 5.79
N GLN A 125 1.31 -8.66 7.06
CA GLN A 125 2.40 -9.47 7.61
C GLN A 125 2.10 -10.97 7.54
N HIS A 126 0.88 -11.39 7.92
CA HIS A 126 0.47 -12.79 7.78
C HIS A 126 0.50 -13.26 6.33
N GLN A 127 0.01 -12.44 5.39
CA GLN A 127 0.01 -12.78 3.97
C GLN A 127 1.44 -12.92 3.42
N LEU A 128 2.36 -12.03 3.80
CA LEU A 128 3.77 -12.13 3.44
C LEU A 128 4.41 -13.42 3.98
N HIS A 129 4.16 -13.75 5.26
CA HIS A 129 4.67 -14.99 5.84
C HIS A 129 4.12 -16.24 5.14
N HIS A 130 2.84 -16.24 4.77
CA HIS A 130 2.24 -17.33 4.01
C HIS A 130 2.88 -17.48 2.63
N LEU A 131 3.04 -16.38 1.90
CA LEU A 131 3.69 -16.38 0.58
C LEU A 131 5.09 -17.00 0.63
N ILE A 132 5.92 -16.57 1.59
CA ILE A 132 7.29 -17.09 1.73
C ILE A 132 7.27 -18.57 2.15
N ARG A 133 6.39 -18.96 3.07
CA ARG A 133 6.24 -20.35 3.51
C ARG A 133 5.86 -21.26 2.35
N ASP A 134 4.93 -20.85 1.50
CA ASP A 134 4.48 -21.64 0.35
C ASP A 134 5.63 -21.90 -0.62
N LEU A 135 6.43 -20.87 -0.93
CA LEU A 135 7.61 -21.01 -1.81
C LEU A 135 8.69 -21.90 -1.21
N LEU A 136 8.93 -21.80 0.10
CA LEU A 136 9.87 -22.68 0.80
C LEU A 136 9.41 -24.14 0.76
N ALA A 137 8.12 -24.38 1.03
CA ALA A 137 7.55 -25.73 1.01
C ALA A 137 7.58 -26.34 -0.41
N GLU A 138 7.30 -25.52 -1.43
CA GLU A 138 7.41 -25.93 -2.83
C GLU A 138 8.86 -26.29 -3.18
N GLY A 139 9.82 -25.43 -2.86
CA GLY A 139 11.24 -25.66 -3.18
C GLY A 139 11.86 -26.84 -2.44
N ALA A 140 11.42 -27.14 -1.21
CA ALA A 140 11.82 -28.35 -0.51
C ALA A 140 11.24 -29.60 -1.19
N ALA A 141 9.98 -29.55 -1.64
CA ALA A 141 9.34 -30.68 -2.31
C ALA A 141 9.93 -30.97 -3.71
N THR A 142 10.41 -29.96 -4.42
CA THR A 142 11.05 -30.10 -5.75
C THR A 142 12.55 -30.38 -5.67
N GLY A 143 13.17 -30.21 -4.50
CA GLY A 143 14.61 -30.34 -4.30
C GLY A 143 15.42 -29.12 -4.76
N ASP A 144 14.75 -28.01 -5.09
CA ASP A 144 15.38 -26.73 -5.47
C ASP A 144 16.00 -26.03 -4.24
N LEU A 145 15.51 -26.35 -3.04
CA LEU A 145 15.97 -25.83 -1.76
C LEU A 145 16.47 -26.96 -0.86
N ARG A 146 17.44 -26.62 0.01
CA ARG A 146 17.95 -27.56 1.02
C ARG A 146 16.95 -27.73 2.16
N ASP A 147 16.83 -28.96 2.66
CA ASP A 147 16.13 -29.30 3.91
C ASP A 147 16.76 -28.65 5.15
#